data_AF-A0A2N7W9A2-F1
#
_entry.id   AF-A0A2N7W9A2-F1
#
_cell.length_a   1.000
_cell.length_b   1.000
_cell.length_c   1.000
_cell.angle_alpha   90.00
_cell.angle_beta   90.00
_cell.angle_gamma   90.00
#
_symmetry.space_group_name_H-M   'P 1'
#
loop_
_entity.id
_entity.type
_entity.pdbx_description
1 polymer ?
#
loop_
_entity_poly.entity_id
_entity_poly.type
_entity_poly.pdbx_seq_one_letter_code
_entity_poly.pdbx_strand_id
1 'polypeptide(L)'
;MKEGAKHEGIFKDAKEAIVFSLNFSDQQYAKSPMALLLKHGAHGSGRGLSGLDGSGQAGMVFAEIIRLDYHESIALIARCSAKRLRCTCGSPCCSKWTPNPIWTMATSQLCDHALLAVGTGISSRAIRLASTQKFFGQKLSIQEIADYCSVSRKTAGEHHARIKEFLKDLEGRAWFSFTARLEDAGMLIRDDEPVSH
;
A
#
# COMPACT_ATOMS: atom_id res chain seq x y z
N MET A 1 29.48 -24.52 10.84
CA MET A 1 28.86 -23.26 10.40
C MET A 1 28.21 -23.53 9.06
N LYS A 2 26.88 -23.55 8.96
CA LYS A 2 26.20 -23.66 7.66
C LYS A 2 26.12 -22.25 7.08
N GLU A 3 26.83 -22.00 5.99
CA GLU A 3 26.58 -20.85 5.13
C GLU A 3 25.12 -20.91 4.71
N GLY A 4 24.32 -19.98 5.21
CA GLY A 4 22.94 -19.80 4.76
C GLY A 4 22.99 -19.38 3.30
N ALA A 5 22.24 -20.08 2.45
CA ALA A 5 22.11 -19.73 1.05
C ALA A 5 21.72 -18.25 0.95
N LYS A 6 22.62 -17.41 0.41
CA LYS A 6 22.24 -16.08 -0.08
C LYS A 6 21.30 -16.33 -1.25
N HIS A 7 20.01 -16.27 -1.01
CA HIS A 7 19.04 -16.21 -2.08
C HIS A 7 19.34 -14.94 -2.88
N GLU A 8 19.59 -15.06 -4.18
CA GLU A 8 19.44 -13.92 -5.08
C GLU A 8 18.00 -13.44 -4.91
N GLY A 9 17.81 -12.24 -4.33
CA GLY A 9 16.48 -11.71 -4.09
C GLY A 9 15.65 -11.65 -5.37
N ILE A 10 14.33 -11.58 -5.24
CA ILE A 10 13.41 -11.72 -6.39
C ILE A 10 12.87 -10.37 -6.84
N PHE A 11 12.77 -9.43 -5.90
CA PHE A 11 12.25 -8.09 -6.13
C PHE A 11 13.40 -7.11 -6.34
N LYS A 12 13.23 -6.19 -7.29
CA LYS A 12 14.16 -5.10 -7.56
C LYS A 12 14.21 -4.12 -6.39
N ASP A 13 13.05 -3.84 -5.80
CA ASP A 13 12.91 -2.94 -4.68
C ASP A 13 11.71 -3.31 -3.80
N ALA A 14 11.62 -2.66 -2.64
CA ALA A 14 10.53 -2.87 -1.70
C ALA A 14 9.16 -2.51 -2.26
N LYS A 15 9.10 -1.55 -3.20
CA LYS A 15 7.85 -1.11 -3.81
C LYS A 15 7.29 -2.17 -4.76
N GLU A 16 8.14 -2.82 -5.55
CA GLU A 16 7.77 -3.95 -6.38
C GLU A 16 7.24 -5.10 -5.52
N ALA A 17 7.92 -5.41 -4.41
CA ALA A 17 7.53 -6.47 -3.48
C ALA A 17 6.10 -6.27 -2.93
N ILE A 18 5.81 -5.10 -2.35
CA ILE A 18 4.48 -4.84 -1.77
C ILE A 18 3.38 -4.76 -2.83
N VAL A 19 3.66 -4.16 -3.99
CA VAL A 19 2.69 -4.09 -5.09
C VAL A 19 2.39 -5.49 -5.63
N PHE A 20 3.41 -6.34 -5.76
CA PHE A 20 3.24 -7.74 -6.11
C PHE A 20 2.34 -8.44 -5.09
N SER A 21 2.67 -8.31 -3.80
CA SER A 21 1.96 -8.96 -2.70
C SER A 21 0.48 -8.57 -2.63
N LEU A 22 0.17 -7.27 -2.69
CA LEU A 22 -1.21 -6.75 -2.67
C LEU A 22 -2.03 -7.22 -3.90
N ASN A 23 -1.44 -7.19 -5.09
CA ASN A 23 -2.13 -7.64 -6.32
C ASN A 23 -2.32 -9.17 -6.36
N PHE A 24 -1.46 -9.92 -5.68
CA PHE A 24 -1.59 -11.37 -5.60
C PHE A 24 -2.75 -11.76 -4.66
N SER A 25 -2.88 -11.09 -3.51
CA SER A 25 -4.05 -11.26 -2.63
C SER A 25 -5.37 -10.95 -3.36
N ASP A 26 -5.45 -9.84 -4.09
CA ASP A 26 -6.64 -9.48 -4.86
C ASP A 26 -7.00 -10.53 -5.94
N GLN A 27 -6.00 -11.24 -6.50
CA GLN A 27 -6.22 -12.31 -7.48
C GLN A 27 -6.69 -13.63 -6.86
N GLN A 28 -6.29 -13.95 -5.63
CA GLN A 28 -6.72 -15.16 -4.92
C GLN A 28 -8.16 -15.05 -4.42
N TYR A 29 -8.57 -13.90 -3.88
CA TYR A 29 -9.95 -13.70 -3.42
C TYR A 29 -10.98 -13.65 -4.56
N ALA A 30 -10.53 -13.35 -5.79
CA ALA A 30 -11.41 -13.15 -6.93
C ALA A 30 -11.64 -14.38 -7.83
N LYS A 31 -11.09 -15.57 -7.51
CA LYS A 31 -11.08 -16.70 -8.46
C LYS A 31 -11.38 -18.06 -7.85
N SER A 32 -12.15 -18.86 -8.58
CA SER A 32 -12.26 -20.30 -8.30
C SER A 32 -10.92 -21.01 -8.59
N PRO A 33 -10.60 -22.13 -7.91
CA PRO A 33 -9.37 -22.90 -8.15
C PRO A 33 -9.12 -23.26 -9.63
N MET A 34 -10.18 -23.51 -10.39
CA MET A 34 -10.15 -23.78 -11.83
C MET A 34 -9.68 -22.56 -12.67
N ALA A 35 -10.07 -21.35 -12.28
CA ALA A 35 -9.66 -20.12 -12.96
C ALA A 35 -8.19 -19.73 -12.67
N LEU A 36 -7.62 -20.23 -11.57
CA LEU A 36 -6.18 -20.16 -11.29
C LEU A 36 -5.39 -21.17 -12.13
N LEU A 37 -5.92 -22.39 -12.31
CA LEU A 37 -5.32 -23.43 -13.15
C LEU A 37 -5.25 -23.00 -14.63
N LEU A 38 -6.35 -22.46 -15.18
CA LEU A 38 -6.44 -22.03 -16.59
C LEU A 38 -5.62 -20.78 -16.91
N LYS A 39 -5.24 -19.97 -15.92
CA LYS A 39 -4.42 -18.75 -16.11
C LYS A 39 -2.91 -19.02 -16.08
N HIS A 40 -2.47 -20.28 -15.91
CA HIS A 40 -1.05 -20.67 -15.95
C HIS A 40 -0.31 -20.29 -17.25
N GLY A 41 -1.01 -19.78 -18.27
CA GLY A 41 -0.42 -19.26 -19.51
C GLY A 41 -0.29 -17.73 -19.62
N ALA A 42 -0.69 -16.92 -18.62
CA ALA A 42 -0.77 -15.47 -18.80
C ALA A 42 -0.05 -14.66 -17.71
N HIS A 43 1.18 -14.26 -18.06
CA HIS A 43 1.99 -13.16 -17.52
C HIS A 43 2.60 -13.39 -16.12
N GLY A 44 3.58 -14.29 -16.05
CA GLY A 44 4.65 -14.25 -15.04
C GLY A 44 5.91 -13.66 -15.68
N SER A 45 6.65 -12.81 -14.95
CA SER A 45 7.88 -12.11 -15.39
C SER A 45 9.08 -13.02 -15.71
N GLY A 46 8.86 -14.30 -15.99
CA GLY A 46 9.92 -15.31 -16.16
C GLY A 46 10.62 -15.74 -14.86
N ARG A 47 10.32 -15.11 -13.71
CA ARG A 47 10.99 -15.34 -12.41
C ARG A 47 10.26 -16.31 -11.46
N GLY A 48 9.41 -17.20 -11.97
CA GLY A 48 8.68 -18.18 -11.12
C GLY A 48 7.57 -17.60 -10.23
N LEU A 49 7.17 -16.34 -10.42
CA LEU A 49 6.14 -15.66 -9.61
C LEU A 49 4.68 -16.03 -9.98
N SER A 50 4.45 -17.17 -10.61
CA SER A 50 3.12 -17.68 -10.98
C SER A 50 2.76 -18.91 -10.16
N GLY A 51 1.48 -19.05 -9.77
CA GLY A 51 0.99 -20.25 -9.08
C GLY A 51 1.31 -20.27 -7.58
N LEU A 52 1.61 -21.47 -7.04
CA LEU A 52 1.83 -21.68 -5.60
C LEU A 52 3.06 -20.94 -5.07
N ASP A 53 4.15 -20.88 -5.85
CA ASP A 53 5.37 -20.19 -5.46
C ASP A 53 5.14 -18.67 -5.32
N GLY A 54 4.35 -18.08 -6.21
CA GLY A 54 3.93 -16.68 -6.10
C GLY A 54 3.11 -16.39 -4.84
N SER A 55 2.29 -17.35 -4.39
CA SER A 55 1.52 -17.22 -3.15
C SER A 55 2.39 -17.27 -1.90
N GLY A 56 3.40 -18.15 -1.92
CA GLY A 56 4.42 -18.21 -0.88
C GLY A 56 5.17 -16.90 -0.78
N GLN A 57 5.64 -16.36 -1.91
CA GLN A 57 6.37 -15.08 -1.93
C GLN A 57 5.50 -13.89 -1.51
N ALA A 58 4.23 -13.83 -1.94
CA ALA A 58 3.32 -12.79 -1.48
C ALA A 58 3.10 -12.85 0.04
N GLY A 59 2.95 -14.05 0.59
CA GLY A 59 2.82 -14.29 2.03
C GLY A 59 4.08 -13.91 2.81
N MET A 60 5.26 -14.23 2.29
CA MET A 60 6.55 -13.85 2.89
C MET A 60 6.70 -12.32 2.95
N VAL A 61 6.38 -11.61 1.87
CA VAL A 61 6.39 -10.14 1.86
C VAL A 61 5.38 -9.58 2.87
N PHE A 62 4.16 -10.12 2.94
CA PHE A 62 3.17 -9.70 3.94
C PHE A 62 3.64 -9.94 5.36
N ALA A 63 4.34 -11.04 5.63
CA ALA A 63 4.91 -11.34 6.94
C ALA A 63 5.92 -10.26 7.37
N GLU A 64 6.65 -9.65 6.44
CA GLU A 64 7.52 -8.51 6.77
C GLU A 64 6.73 -7.21 6.99
N ILE A 65 5.65 -6.98 6.25
CA ILE A 65 4.78 -5.80 6.44
C ILE A 65 4.15 -5.79 7.84
N ILE A 66 3.64 -6.93 8.32
CA ILE A 66 2.97 -7.02 9.63
C ILE A 66 3.93 -6.91 10.83
N ARG A 67 5.25 -6.97 10.58
CA ARG A 67 6.28 -6.79 11.62
C ARG A 67 6.75 -5.34 11.77
N LEU A 68 6.27 -4.44 10.92
CA LEU A 68 6.48 -3.00 11.08
C LEU A 68 5.60 -2.45 12.21
N ASP A 69 5.85 -1.20 12.61
CA ASP A 69 4.87 -0.47 13.40
C ASP A 69 3.53 -0.43 12.66
N TYR A 70 2.44 -0.52 13.43
CA TYR A 70 1.09 -0.60 12.88
C TYR A 70 0.79 0.53 11.89
N HIS A 71 1.17 1.77 12.21
CA HIS A 71 0.90 2.93 11.36
C HIS A 71 1.79 2.95 10.12
N GLU A 72 3.00 2.40 10.22
CA GLU A 72 3.91 2.21 9.09
C GLU A 72 3.34 1.17 8.11
N SER A 73 2.88 0.01 8.60
CA SER A 73 2.26 -1.02 7.77
C SER A 73 1.06 -0.48 6.98
N ILE A 74 0.13 0.20 7.65
CA ILE A 74 -1.09 0.71 6.98
C ILE A 74 -0.78 1.88 6.03
N ALA A 75 0.28 2.67 6.28
CA ALA A 75 0.72 3.72 5.36
C ALA A 75 1.20 3.13 4.02
N LEU A 76 1.99 2.05 4.07
CA LEU A 76 2.43 1.34 2.88
C LEU A 76 1.25 0.70 2.13
N ILE A 77 0.32 0.08 2.86
CA ILE A 77 -0.91 -0.49 2.27
C ILE A 77 -1.74 0.61 1.59
N ALA A 78 -1.95 1.77 2.23
CA ALA A 78 -2.71 2.87 1.66
C ALA A 78 -2.04 3.45 0.40
N ARG A 79 -0.70 3.48 0.35
CA ARG A 79 0.06 3.96 -0.81
C ARG A 79 -0.05 3.00 -2.01
N CYS A 80 0.11 1.70 -1.77
CA CYS A 80 0.28 0.71 -2.83
C CYS A 80 -1.00 -0.02 -3.24
N SER A 81 -2.05 0.03 -2.43
CA SER A 81 -3.33 -0.58 -2.79
C SER A 81 -4.10 0.22 -3.85
N ALA A 82 -4.86 -0.50 -4.67
CA ALA A 82 -5.80 0.13 -5.60
C ALA A 82 -6.90 0.85 -4.80
N LYS A 83 -7.26 2.08 -5.18
CA LYS A 83 -8.37 2.82 -4.52
C LYS A 83 -9.74 2.20 -4.78
N ARG A 84 -9.89 1.57 -5.95
CA ARG A 84 -11.13 0.97 -6.43
C ARG A 84 -10.84 -0.41 -7.01
N LEU A 85 -11.75 -1.33 -6.77
CA LEU A 85 -11.73 -2.68 -7.31
C LEU A 85 -12.85 -2.86 -8.33
N ARG A 86 -12.71 -3.85 -9.21
CA ARG A 86 -13.79 -4.24 -10.10
C ARG A 86 -14.91 -4.86 -9.28
N CYS A 87 -16.10 -4.31 -9.46
CA CYS A 87 -17.31 -4.79 -8.81
C CYS A 87 -17.77 -6.08 -9.50
N THR A 88 -18.02 -7.13 -8.71
CA THR A 88 -18.42 -8.47 -9.19
C THR A 88 -19.91 -8.76 -8.98
N CYS A 89 -20.70 -7.82 -8.45
CA CYS A 89 -22.11 -8.03 -8.14
C CYS A 89 -23.04 -8.21 -9.36
N GLY A 90 -22.51 -8.11 -10.58
CA GLY A 90 -23.27 -8.26 -11.83
C GLY A 90 -24.33 -7.18 -12.09
N SER A 91 -24.53 -6.24 -11.17
CA SER A 91 -25.61 -5.24 -11.22
C SER A 91 -25.15 -3.92 -11.86
N PRO A 92 -26.04 -3.14 -12.52
CA PRO A 92 -25.69 -1.85 -13.11
C PRO A 92 -25.30 -0.75 -12.10
N CYS A 93 -25.68 -0.91 -10.83
CA CYS A 93 -25.59 0.13 -9.80
C CYS A 93 -24.18 0.67 -9.51
N CYS A 94 -23.14 -0.13 -9.70
CA CYS A 94 -21.77 0.23 -9.31
C CYS A 94 -20.89 0.70 -10.47
N SER A 95 -21.42 0.86 -11.69
CA SER A 95 -20.62 1.10 -12.92
C SER A 95 -19.42 0.14 -13.05
N LYS A 96 -19.55 -1.09 -12.50
CA LYS A 96 -18.50 -2.11 -12.40
C LYS A 96 -17.28 -1.76 -11.54
N TRP A 97 -17.37 -0.77 -10.65
CA TRP A 97 -16.27 -0.35 -9.77
C TRP A 97 -16.71 0.03 -8.36
N THR A 98 -16.12 -0.61 -7.36
CA THR A 98 -16.41 -0.38 -5.93
C THR A 98 -15.17 0.21 -5.23
N PRO A 99 -15.32 1.01 -4.15
CA PRO A 99 -14.18 1.36 -3.29
C PRO A 99 -13.46 0.10 -2.82
N ASN A 100 -12.12 0.16 -2.75
CA ASN A 100 -11.35 -0.93 -2.15
C ASN A 100 -11.51 -0.86 -0.63
N PRO A 101 -12.04 -1.90 0.05
CA PRO A 101 -12.21 -1.89 1.49
C PRO A 101 -10.88 -1.79 2.24
N ILE A 102 -9.80 -2.39 1.72
CA ILE A 102 -8.47 -2.33 2.33
C ILE A 102 -7.95 -0.88 2.32
N TRP A 103 -8.00 -0.22 1.15
CA TRP A 103 -7.59 1.18 1.03
C TRP A 103 -8.47 2.12 1.88
N THR A 104 -9.78 1.87 1.90
CA THR A 104 -10.74 2.66 2.69
C THR A 104 -10.47 2.54 4.19
N MET A 105 -10.22 1.32 4.67
CA MET A 105 -9.89 1.06 6.07
C MET A 105 -8.54 1.67 6.46
N ALA A 106 -7.51 1.47 5.64
CA ALA A 106 -6.18 2.04 5.90
C ALA A 106 -6.21 3.57 5.98
N THR A 107 -6.86 4.23 5.02
CA THR A 107 -7.01 5.71 5.05
C THR A 107 -7.89 6.19 6.20
N SER A 108 -8.88 5.41 6.61
CA SER A 108 -9.71 5.71 7.78
C SER A 108 -8.90 5.68 9.08
N GLN A 109 -8.06 4.67 9.27
CA GLN A 109 -7.22 4.55 10.47
C GLN A 109 -6.09 5.58 10.50
N LEU A 110 -5.45 5.84 9.35
CA LEU A 110 -4.46 6.91 9.22
C LEU A 110 -5.06 8.29 9.47
N CYS A 111 -6.32 8.52 9.12
CA CYS A 111 -7.05 9.74 9.45
C CYS A 111 -7.19 9.94 10.97
N ASP A 112 -7.48 8.86 11.70
CA ASP A 112 -7.61 8.92 13.15
C ASP A 112 -6.23 9.18 13.79
N HIS A 113 -5.16 8.58 13.27
CA HIS A 113 -3.78 8.85 13.69
C HIS A 113 -3.31 10.28 13.34
N ALA A 114 -3.72 10.81 12.19
CA ALA A 114 -3.38 12.16 11.74
C ALA A 114 -3.98 13.27 12.62
N LEU A 115 -4.83 12.93 13.61
CA LEU A 115 -5.23 13.87 14.66
C LEU A 115 -4.02 14.45 15.41
N LEU A 116 -2.94 13.68 15.56
CA LEU A 116 -1.69 14.13 16.19
C LEU A 116 -1.05 15.33 15.46
N ALA A 117 -1.27 15.45 14.14
CA ALA A 117 -0.69 16.49 13.31
C ALA A 117 -1.39 17.86 13.43
N VAL A 118 -2.66 17.86 13.82
CA VAL A 118 -3.49 19.09 13.85
C VAL A 118 -3.48 19.79 15.21
N GLY A 119 -2.94 19.14 16.24
CA GLY A 119 -2.75 19.70 17.58
C GLY A 119 -4.07 19.94 18.33
N THR A 120 -4.10 20.98 19.17
CA THR A 120 -5.26 21.34 20.02
C THR A 120 -6.36 22.13 19.30
N GLY A 121 -6.19 22.42 18.00
CA GLY A 121 -7.20 23.12 17.22
C GLY A 121 -8.43 22.25 16.92
N ILE A 122 -9.58 22.89 16.71
CA ILE A 122 -10.81 22.20 16.29
C ILE A 122 -10.57 21.59 14.90
N SER A 123 -10.59 20.26 14.82
CA SER A 123 -10.44 19.51 13.58
C SER A 123 -11.55 18.48 13.45
N SER A 124 -12.35 18.58 12.40
CA SER A 124 -13.36 17.56 12.10
C SER A 124 -12.71 16.31 11.51
N ARG A 125 -13.30 15.13 11.74
CA ARG A 125 -12.83 13.89 11.11
C ARG A 125 -12.94 13.95 9.58
N ALA A 126 -13.95 14.67 9.06
CA ALA A 126 -14.18 14.82 7.62
C ALA A 126 -12.99 15.49 6.92
N ILE A 127 -12.47 16.61 7.44
CA ILE A 127 -11.35 17.32 6.82
C ILE A 127 -10.05 16.51 6.89
N ARG A 128 -9.87 15.76 7.98
CA ARG A 128 -8.72 14.85 8.14
C ARG A 128 -8.78 13.68 7.16
N LEU A 129 -9.95 13.06 7.01
CA LEU A 129 -10.13 11.93 6.11
C LEU A 129 -9.91 12.35 4.66
N ALA A 130 -10.52 13.45 4.23
CA ALA A 130 -10.34 13.97 2.87
C ALA A 130 -8.88 14.36 2.58
N SER A 131 -8.19 14.97 3.56
CA SER A 131 -6.76 15.28 3.46
C SER A 131 -5.88 14.03 3.37
N THR A 132 -6.19 13.00 4.17
CA THR A 132 -5.49 11.70 4.19
C THR A 132 -5.68 10.96 2.87
N GLN A 133 -6.92 10.86 2.38
CA GLN A 133 -7.24 10.25 1.09
C GLN A 133 -6.55 10.98 -0.07
N LYS A 134 -6.56 12.33 -0.05
CA LYS A 134 -5.82 13.15 -1.02
C LYS A 134 -4.32 12.82 -1.02
N PHE A 135 -3.70 12.69 0.14
CA PHE A 135 -2.28 12.33 0.27
C PHE A 135 -1.97 10.95 -0.34
N PHE A 136 -2.84 9.96 -0.14
CA PHE A 136 -2.69 8.62 -0.73
C PHE A 136 -3.19 8.52 -2.19
N GLY A 137 -3.49 9.65 -2.82
CA GLY A 137 -3.70 9.76 -4.27
C GLY A 137 -5.16 9.72 -4.71
N GLN A 138 -6.12 9.97 -3.82
CA GLN A 138 -7.46 10.36 -4.24
C GLN A 138 -7.39 11.73 -4.90
N LYS A 139 -8.02 11.88 -6.07
CA LYS A 139 -8.08 13.16 -6.78
C LYS A 139 -9.10 14.08 -6.09
N LEU A 140 -8.60 14.94 -5.21
CA LEU A 140 -9.34 16.00 -4.53
C LEU A 140 -8.53 17.29 -4.60
N SER A 141 -9.17 18.41 -4.89
CA SER A 141 -8.64 19.76 -4.73
C SER A 141 -8.89 20.26 -3.30
N ILE A 142 -8.15 21.29 -2.88
CA ILE A 142 -8.39 21.92 -1.57
C ILE A 142 -9.77 22.60 -1.53
N GLN A 143 -10.26 23.08 -2.67
CA GLN A 143 -11.59 23.69 -2.76
C GLN A 143 -12.69 22.65 -2.51
N GLU A 144 -12.63 21.50 -3.18
CA GLU A 144 -13.61 20.42 -2.97
C GLU A 144 -13.63 19.93 -1.51
N ILE A 145 -12.47 19.88 -0.85
CA ILE A 145 -12.38 19.54 0.58
C ILE A 145 -13.06 20.61 1.44
N ALA A 146 -12.82 21.89 1.14
CA ALA A 146 -13.40 23.02 1.87
C ALA A 146 -14.93 23.03 1.75
N ASP A 147 -15.44 22.85 0.54
CA ASP A 147 -16.88 22.82 0.24
C ASP A 147 -17.55 21.64 0.95
N TYR A 148 -16.97 20.43 0.83
CA TYR A 148 -17.48 19.23 1.48
C TYR A 148 -17.52 19.35 3.01
N CYS A 149 -16.51 19.99 3.61
CA CYS A 149 -16.41 20.16 5.06
C CYS A 149 -17.08 21.44 5.58
N SER A 150 -17.64 22.29 4.71
CA SER A 150 -18.21 23.60 5.06
C SER A 150 -17.23 24.50 5.84
N VAL A 151 -15.97 24.57 5.38
CA VAL A 151 -14.93 25.43 5.98
C VAL A 151 -14.31 26.36 4.94
N SER A 152 -13.54 27.36 5.39
CA SER A 152 -12.79 28.20 4.47
C SER A 152 -11.72 27.40 3.72
N ARG A 153 -11.44 27.78 2.46
CA ARG A 153 -10.33 27.21 1.67
C ARG A 153 -8.98 27.31 2.39
N LYS A 154 -8.77 28.42 3.14
CA LYS A 154 -7.56 28.63 3.94
C LYS A 154 -7.44 27.57 5.03
N THR A 155 -8.51 27.36 5.81
CA THR A 155 -8.58 26.33 6.84
C THR A 155 -8.31 24.94 6.27
N ALA A 156 -8.96 24.59 5.14
CA ALA A 156 -8.70 23.30 4.47
C ALA A 156 -7.25 23.15 4.00
N GLY A 157 -6.65 24.22 3.48
CA GLY A 157 -5.24 24.23 3.09
C GLY A 157 -4.29 24.02 4.26
N GLU A 158 -4.51 24.71 5.38
CA GLU A 158 -3.70 24.59 6.60
C GLU A 158 -3.79 23.19 7.21
N HIS A 159 -5.00 22.62 7.33
CA HIS A 159 -5.19 21.25 7.79
C HIS A 159 -4.50 20.24 6.85
N HIS A 160 -4.69 20.39 5.54
CA HIS A 160 -4.09 19.49 4.58
C HIS A 160 -2.56 19.55 4.64
N ALA A 161 -1.96 20.74 4.76
CA ALA A 161 -0.50 20.89 4.84
C ALA A 161 0.08 20.17 6.06
N ARG A 162 -0.51 20.36 7.25
CA ARG A 162 -0.05 19.68 8.48
C ARG A 162 -0.15 18.16 8.38
N ILE A 163 -1.30 17.67 7.90
CA ILE A 163 -1.55 16.23 7.74
C ILE A 163 -0.61 15.63 6.69
N LYS A 164 -0.38 16.35 5.59
CA LYS A 164 0.52 15.93 4.53
C LYS A 164 1.94 15.74 5.03
N GLU A 165 2.50 16.71 5.75
CA GLU A 165 3.87 16.60 6.27
C GLU A 165 3.97 15.46 7.29
N PHE A 166 3.01 15.35 8.21
CA PHE A 166 2.95 14.22 9.15
C PHE A 166 2.92 12.85 8.47
N LEU A 167 2.05 12.68 7.47
CA LEU A 167 1.94 11.41 6.73
C LEU A 167 3.16 11.14 5.85
N LYS A 168 3.82 12.17 5.34
CA LYS A 168 5.07 12.04 4.58
C LYS A 168 6.21 11.52 5.46
N ASP A 169 6.33 12.02 6.69
CA ASP A 169 7.34 11.54 7.64
C ASP A 169 7.05 10.09 8.08
N LEU A 170 5.78 9.77 8.36
CA LEU A 170 5.34 8.40 8.65
C LEU A 170 5.65 7.45 7.48
N GLU A 171 5.28 7.83 6.25
CA GLU A 171 5.53 7.02 5.05
C GLU A 171 7.03 6.86 4.78
N GLY A 172 7.84 7.90 5.00
CA GLY A 172 9.29 7.83 4.85
C GLY A 172 9.92 6.81 5.80
N ARG A 173 9.53 6.82 7.08
CA ARG A 173 9.96 5.79 8.04
C ARG A 173 9.48 4.41 7.65
N ALA A 174 8.23 4.28 7.21
CA ALA A 174 7.66 3.01 6.78
C ALA A 174 8.45 2.39 5.62
N TRP A 175 8.80 3.18 4.60
CA TRP A 175 9.63 2.72 3.48
C TRP A 175 11.04 2.32 3.93
N PHE A 176 11.66 3.11 4.81
CA PHE A 176 12.98 2.80 5.35
C PHE A 176 12.96 1.47 6.12
N SER A 177 12.07 1.34 7.10
CA SER A 177 11.90 0.14 7.90
C SER A 177 11.60 -1.08 7.02
N PHE A 178 10.67 -0.96 6.08
CA PHE A 178 10.29 -2.07 5.21
C PHE A 178 11.40 -2.52 4.27
N THR A 179 12.15 -1.57 3.69
CA THR A 179 13.29 -1.88 2.83
C THR A 179 14.34 -2.66 3.61
N ALA A 180 14.74 -2.18 4.79
CA ALA A 180 15.70 -2.88 5.66
C ALA A 180 15.23 -4.30 6.00
N ARG A 181 13.94 -4.50 6.29
CA ARG A 181 13.39 -5.84 6.55
C ARG A 181 13.51 -6.78 5.35
N LEU A 182 13.23 -6.29 4.14
CA LEU A 182 13.33 -7.11 2.92
C LEU A 182 14.78 -7.41 2.56
N GLU A 183 15.72 -6.50 2.84
CA GLU A 183 17.15 -6.74 2.71
C GLU A 183 17.65 -7.81 3.68
N ASP A 184 17.26 -7.72 4.96
CA ASP A 184 17.59 -8.69 6.00
C ASP A 184 17.02 -10.08 5.67
N ALA A 185 15.82 -10.12 5.09
CA ALA A 185 15.18 -11.35 4.64
C ALA A 185 15.73 -11.87 3.29
N GLY A 186 16.67 -11.17 2.66
CA GLY A 186 17.25 -11.56 1.36
C GLY A 186 16.25 -11.54 0.20
N MET A 187 15.19 -10.73 0.29
CA MET A 187 14.14 -10.67 -0.74
C MET A 187 14.44 -9.67 -1.86
N LEU A 188 15.38 -8.75 -1.64
CA LEU A 188 15.80 -7.76 -2.64
C LEU A 188 17.03 -8.23 -3.41
N ILE A 189 17.02 -8.00 -4.72
CA ILE A 189 18.18 -8.25 -5.59
C ILE A 189 19.33 -7.39 -5.09
N ARG A 190 20.49 -8.01 -4.84
CA ARG A 190 21.74 -7.28 -4.63
C ARG A 190 22.43 -7.16 -5.98
N ASP A 191 22.75 -5.95 -6.41
CA ASP A 191 23.69 -5.78 -7.51
C ASP A 191 25.04 -6.28 -7.00
N ASP A 192 25.58 -7.34 -7.62
CA ASP A 192 26.91 -7.83 -7.28
C ASP A 192 27.92 -6.69 -7.51
N GLU A 193 28.56 -6.22 -6.44
CA GLU A 193 29.78 -5.42 -6.58
C GLU A 193 30.79 -6.24 -7.38
N PRO A 194 31.43 -5.67 -8.42
CA PRO A 194 32.45 -6.39 -9.14
C PRO A 194 33.57 -6.73 -8.16
N VAL A 195 33.80 -8.03 -7.97
CA VAL A 195 34.93 -8.55 -7.22
C VAL A 195 36.20 -7.98 -7.86
N SER A 196 36.83 -7.03 -7.17
CA SER A 196 38.14 -6.52 -7.55
C SER A 196 39.15 -7.63 -7.29
N HIS A 197 39.61 -8.26 -8.37
CA HIS A 197 40.77 -9.15 -8.37
C HIS A 197 42.06 -8.39 -8.08
#